data_AF-A0A174JLJ7-F1
#
_entry.id   AF-A0A174JLJ7-F1
#
_cell.length_a   1.000
_cell.length_b   1.000
_cell.length_c   1.000
_cell.angle_alpha   90.00
_cell.angle_beta   90.00
_cell.angle_gamma   90.00
#
_symmetry.space_group_name_H-M   'P 1'
#
loop_
_entity.id
_entity.type
_entity.pdbx_description
1 polymer ?
#
loop_
_entity_poly.entity_id
_entity_poly.type
_entity_poly.pdbx_seq_one_letter_code
_entity_poly.pdbx_strand_id
1 'polypeptide(L)'
;MKGNHWFIAGIIVFLVLMFAIECRLPKKFVWNPTFSHYDKQPFGCAVFDSLLSSSLPKGYSLSRKTFYELEQEDTTLRRGILVVTDNLHLTDVDVEAMLKMAGRGDRIMLVGSSFSRILKDTLGFECSYSYFSPSALKKYATALLSKDSLCWVGDSAVYPQQTFCFYPQLCQSYFFADSISSKVLAEKTVTGEAAHPVAMSVSWGKGEVILASTPLLFTNYGVLDGKNAAYLFRILSQMGGFPIVRTEGYMKETAQVQMSPFRYFLSQPPLRWALYLSMVSILLFMIFTARRKQRAIPVIREPENKSLEFAELIGTLYYQKKDHADLVRKKYLYFAEELRREIQVDVEEVAEDERSFGRIARKTGMEAGEIAAFIREVRPVVYGGRSISEKEMKRLVDKMNEIINHI
;
A
#
# COMPACT_ATOMS: atom_id res chain seq x y z
N MET A 1 -7.26 -33.79 -9.14
CA MET A 1 -8.36 -33.15 -8.40
C MET A 1 -9.15 -32.21 -9.34
N LYS A 2 -10.15 -32.72 -10.08
CA LYS A 2 -10.89 -31.96 -11.11
C LYS A 2 -12.26 -31.40 -10.65
N GLY A 3 -12.57 -31.45 -9.35
CA GLY A 3 -13.84 -30.95 -8.78
C GLY A 3 -13.80 -29.55 -8.16
N ASN A 4 -12.66 -28.83 -8.21
CA ASN A 4 -12.47 -27.65 -7.36
C ASN A 4 -12.90 -26.32 -8.02
N HIS A 5 -12.81 -26.19 -9.35
CA HIS A 5 -13.05 -24.91 -10.02
C HIS A 5 -14.52 -24.47 -9.97
N TRP A 6 -15.46 -25.41 -10.07
CA TRP A 6 -16.90 -25.09 -10.00
C TRP A 6 -17.34 -24.75 -8.57
N PHE A 7 -16.73 -25.40 -7.56
CA PHE A 7 -16.92 -25.07 -6.15
C PHE A 7 -16.35 -23.70 -5.81
N ILE A 8 -15.14 -23.38 -6.28
CA ILE A 8 -14.53 -22.05 -6.13
C ILE A 8 -15.38 -20.99 -6.85
N ALA A 9 -15.85 -21.25 -8.06
CA ALA A 9 -16.74 -20.35 -8.78
C ALA A 9 -18.05 -20.10 -8.02
N GLY A 10 -18.65 -21.15 -7.44
CA GLY A 10 -19.84 -21.03 -6.59
C GLY A 10 -19.59 -20.16 -5.35
N ILE A 11 -18.45 -20.32 -4.67
CA ILE A 11 -18.08 -19.47 -3.53
C ILE A 11 -17.89 -18.01 -3.95
N ILE A 12 -17.20 -17.75 -5.07
CA ILE A 12 -16.99 -16.39 -5.57
C ILE A 12 -18.33 -15.74 -5.93
N VAL A 13 -19.21 -16.45 -6.63
CA VAL A 13 -20.56 -15.94 -6.96
C VAL A 13 -21.35 -15.65 -5.69
N PHE A 14 -21.32 -16.54 -4.71
CA PHE A 14 -21.99 -16.33 -3.43
C PHE A 14 -21.44 -15.11 -2.67
N LEU A 15 -20.12 -14.93 -2.61
CA LEU A 15 -19.48 -13.76 -1.99
C LEU A 15 -19.87 -12.46 -2.70
N VAL A 16 -19.85 -12.44 -4.04
CA VAL A 16 -20.26 -11.28 -4.83
C VAL A 16 -21.74 -10.96 -4.60
N LEU A 17 -22.61 -11.98 -4.56
CA LEU A 17 -24.04 -11.82 -4.28
C LEU A 17 -24.25 -11.26 -2.87
N MET A 18 -23.58 -11.82 -1.86
CA MET A 18 -23.67 -11.38 -0.47
C MET A 18 -23.17 -9.94 -0.31
N PHE A 19 -22.07 -9.58 -0.98
CA PHE A 19 -21.56 -8.20 -1.01
C PHE A 19 -22.52 -7.23 -1.70
N ALA A 20 -23.14 -7.64 -2.81
CA ALA A 20 -24.13 -6.83 -3.51
C ALA A 20 -25.40 -6.60 -2.67
N ILE A 21 -25.84 -7.61 -1.91
CA ILE A 21 -26.95 -7.49 -0.95
C ILE A 21 -26.56 -6.54 0.17
N GLU A 22 -25.37 -6.69 0.76
CA GLU A 22 -24.88 -5.81 1.83
C GLU A 22 -24.79 -4.35 1.38
N CYS A 23 -24.34 -4.10 0.14
CA CYS A 23 -24.29 -2.75 -0.44
C CYS A 23 -25.68 -2.13 -0.65
N ARG A 24 -26.73 -2.95 -0.84
CA ARG A 24 -28.12 -2.49 -0.99
C ARG A 24 -28.88 -2.42 0.34
N LEU A 25 -28.36 -3.00 1.42
CA LEU A 25 -28.98 -2.87 2.73
C LEU A 25 -28.96 -1.41 3.19
N PRO A 26 -30.05 -0.92 3.81
CA PRO A 26 -30.07 0.44 4.33
C PRO A 26 -28.95 0.61 5.35
N LYS A 27 -28.16 1.67 5.19
CA LYS A 27 -27.05 1.98 6.10
C LYS A 27 -27.58 2.06 7.53
N LYS A 28 -27.04 1.21 8.41
CA LYS A 28 -27.33 1.27 9.84
C LYS A 28 -26.58 2.47 10.42
N PHE A 29 -27.31 3.52 10.75
CA PHE A 29 -26.75 4.68 11.42
C PHE A 29 -26.64 4.44 12.92
N VAL A 30 -25.52 4.85 13.50
CA VAL A 30 -25.29 4.85 14.94
C VAL A 30 -25.66 6.22 15.47
N TRP A 31 -26.73 6.30 16.26
CA TRP A 31 -27.26 7.54 16.82
C TRP A 31 -26.62 7.86 18.17
N ASN A 32 -25.29 7.84 18.23
CA ASN A 32 -24.54 8.20 19.44
C ASN A 32 -23.96 9.62 19.26
N PRO A 33 -24.22 10.58 20.17
CA PRO A 33 -23.64 11.92 20.09
C PRO A 33 -22.13 11.89 20.25
N THR A 34 -21.40 12.15 19.16
CA THR A 34 -19.94 12.23 19.17
C THR A 34 -19.46 13.65 18.96
N PHE A 35 -20.21 14.48 18.22
CA PHE A 35 -19.87 15.84 17.80
C PHE A 35 -18.54 15.96 17.03
N SER A 36 -17.91 14.86 16.61
CA SER A 36 -16.58 14.94 15.99
C SER A 36 -16.65 15.53 14.59
N HIS A 37 -15.66 16.35 14.25
CA HIS A 37 -15.41 16.81 12.89
C HIS A 37 -15.28 15.67 11.88
N TYR A 38 -14.72 14.52 12.27
CA TYR A 38 -14.51 13.39 11.34
C TYR A 38 -15.71 12.46 11.27
N ASP A 39 -16.69 12.61 12.16
CA ASP A 39 -17.82 11.71 12.25
C ASP A 39 -18.95 12.13 11.29
N LYS A 40 -19.27 11.22 10.36
CA LYS A 40 -20.35 11.36 9.37
C LYS A 40 -21.67 10.73 9.85
N GLN A 41 -21.71 10.14 11.05
CA GLN A 41 -22.95 9.67 11.67
C GLN A 41 -23.89 10.85 11.98
N PRO A 42 -25.19 10.61 12.25
CA PRO A 42 -26.18 11.67 12.44
C PRO A 42 -25.78 12.74 13.46
N PHE A 43 -25.15 12.36 14.57
CA PHE A 43 -24.72 13.28 15.63
C PHE A 43 -23.21 13.58 15.65
N GLY A 44 -22.53 13.34 14.52
CA GLY A 44 -21.23 13.94 14.25
C GLY A 44 -21.37 15.36 13.69
N CYS A 45 -20.25 16.02 13.41
CA CYS A 45 -20.24 17.40 12.92
C CYS A 45 -19.51 17.59 11.59
N ALA A 46 -19.14 16.52 10.87
CA ALA A 46 -18.46 16.60 9.58
C ALA A 46 -19.18 17.50 8.54
N VAL A 47 -20.49 17.36 8.41
CA VAL A 47 -21.33 18.15 7.50
C VAL A 47 -21.49 19.57 8.04
N PHE A 48 -21.73 19.72 9.34
CA PHE A 48 -21.84 21.02 10.00
C PHE A 48 -20.58 21.87 9.77
N ASP A 49 -19.40 21.31 10.03
CA ASP A 49 -18.13 21.99 9.88
C ASP A 49 -17.80 22.30 8.41
N SER A 50 -18.12 21.38 7.50
CA SER A 50 -17.97 21.61 6.06
C SER A 50 -18.85 22.77 5.58
N LEU A 51 -20.07 22.88 6.12
CA LEU A 51 -21.01 23.95 5.80
C LEU A 51 -20.57 25.28 6.40
N LEU A 52 -20.02 25.30 7.61
CA LEU A 52 -19.44 26.53 8.19
C LEU A 52 -18.20 26.99 7.41
N SER A 53 -17.35 26.05 7.00
CA SER A 53 -16.14 26.34 6.22
C SER A 53 -16.47 27.00 4.88
N SER A 54 -17.59 26.62 4.24
CA SER A 54 -18.01 27.19 2.96
C SER A 54 -18.85 28.46 3.10
N SER A 55 -19.58 28.62 4.21
CA SER A 55 -20.60 29.68 4.34
C SER A 55 -20.13 30.89 5.15
N LEU A 56 -19.09 30.76 5.98
CA LEU A 56 -18.64 31.86 6.84
C LEU A 56 -17.66 32.79 6.12
N PRO A 57 -17.97 34.10 5.99
CA PRO A 57 -17.21 35.03 5.16
C PRO A 57 -15.80 35.34 5.70
N LYS A 58 -15.61 35.26 7.03
CA LYS A 58 -14.30 35.50 7.68
C LYS A 58 -13.54 34.20 8.02
N GLY A 59 -14.03 33.06 7.52
CA GLY A 59 -13.40 31.77 7.70
C GLY A 59 -13.80 31.02 8.97
N TYR A 60 -13.52 29.72 8.92
CA TYR A 60 -13.77 28.75 9.97
C TYR A 60 -12.51 27.91 10.16
N SER A 61 -12.16 27.61 11.41
CA SER A 61 -11.03 26.74 11.73
C SER A 61 -11.35 25.82 12.88
N LEU A 62 -10.73 24.64 12.86
CA LEU A 62 -10.82 23.65 13.92
C LEU A 62 -9.57 23.72 14.78
N SER A 63 -9.77 23.76 16.10
CA SER A 63 -8.72 23.67 17.10
C SER A 63 -9.03 22.52 18.05
N ARG A 64 -8.02 22.03 18.77
CA ARG A 64 -8.19 21.08 19.87
C ARG A 64 -7.70 21.64 21.19
N LYS A 65 -7.39 22.93 21.20
CA LYS A 65 -6.85 23.63 22.34
C LYS A 65 -7.96 23.97 23.32
N THR A 66 -7.66 23.88 24.61
CA THR A 66 -8.58 24.36 25.66
C THR A 66 -8.65 25.89 25.66
N PHE A 67 -9.61 26.48 26.36
CA PHE A 67 -9.68 27.93 26.57
C PHE A 67 -8.39 28.47 27.18
N TYR A 68 -7.78 27.74 28.13
CA TYR A 68 -6.50 28.12 28.71
C TYR A 68 -5.39 28.25 27.66
N GLU A 69 -5.25 27.26 26.78
CA GLU A 69 -4.25 27.28 25.71
C GLU A 69 -4.56 28.33 24.63
N LEU A 70 -5.83 28.57 24.30
CA LEU A 70 -6.25 29.59 23.34
C LEU A 70 -6.05 31.01 23.87
N GLU A 71 -6.20 31.23 25.17
CA GLU A 71 -6.00 32.53 25.81
C GLU A 71 -4.53 32.98 25.80
N GLN A 72 -3.61 32.02 25.86
CA GLN A 72 -2.17 32.23 25.77
C GLN A 72 -1.67 32.55 24.36
N GLU A 73 -2.47 32.26 23.33
CA GLU A 73 -2.13 32.68 21.98
C GLU A 73 -2.33 34.19 21.84
N ASP A 74 -1.22 34.93 21.71
CA ASP A 74 -1.24 36.37 21.46
C ASP A 74 -1.80 36.65 20.06
N THR A 75 -3.11 36.81 19.96
CA THR A 75 -3.80 37.24 18.75
C THR A 75 -4.29 38.67 18.88
N THR A 76 -3.80 39.54 18.00
CA THR A 76 -4.28 40.92 17.84
C THR A 76 -5.69 40.98 17.24
N LEU A 77 -6.12 39.90 16.57
CA LEU A 77 -7.43 39.77 15.94
C LEU A 77 -8.46 39.16 16.90
N ARG A 78 -9.66 39.74 16.90
CA ARG A 78 -10.83 39.22 17.62
C ARG A 78 -11.36 37.98 16.92
N ARG A 79 -11.71 36.96 17.70
CA ARG A 79 -12.21 35.67 17.20
C ARG A 79 -13.50 35.26 17.88
N GLY A 80 -14.25 34.44 17.17
CA GLY A 80 -15.39 33.72 17.70
C GLY A 80 -14.95 32.34 18.14
N ILE A 81 -15.15 31.94 19.39
CA ILE A 81 -14.83 30.57 19.84
C ILE A 81 -16.12 29.79 19.97
N LEU A 82 -16.18 28.63 19.32
CA LEU A 82 -17.34 27.75 19.35
C LEU A 82 -16.99 26.44 20.06
N VAL A 83 -17.77 26.06 21.06
CA VAL A 83 -17.68 24.75 21.71
C VAL A 83 -19.01 24.04 21.56
N VAL A 84 -18.99 22.82 21.01
CA VAL A 84 -20.18 21.98 20.85
C VAL A 84 -19.90 20.62 21.48
N THR A 85 -20.56 20.32 22.59
CA THR A 85 -20.43 19.06 23.32
C THR A 85 -21.73 18.77 24.08
N ASP A 86 -21.98 17.52 24.48
CA ASP A 86 -23.16 17.21 25.29
C ASP A 86 -23.01 17.74 26.72
N ASN A 87 -21.89 17.44 27.36
CA ASN A 87 -21.58 17.86 28.73
C ASN A 87 -20.33 18.74 28.73
N LEU A 88 -20.50 20.02 29.02
CA LEU A 88 -19.41 20.98 29.07
C LEU A 88 -18.89 21.11 30.51
N HIS A 89 -17.87 20.32 30.81
CA HIS A 89 -17.15 20.37 32.08
C HIS A 89 -15.94 21.29 31.96
N LEU A 90 -16.11 22.56 32.34
CA LEU A 90 -15.03 23.52 32.46
C LEU A 90 -14.48 23.54 33.89
N THR A 91 -13.16 23.65 34.01
CA THR A 91 -12.49 23.90 35.29
C THR A 91 -12.48 25.40 35.62
N ASP A 92 -12.12 25.78 36.85
CA ASP A 92 -12.00 27.19 37.24
C ASP A 92 -11.04 27.96 36.32
N VAL A 93 -9.93 27.33 35.93
CA VAL A 93 -8.93 27.90 35.03
C VAL A 93 -9.50 28.14 33.63
N ASP A 94 -10.32 27.21 33.14
CA ASP A 94 -10.97 27.36 31.84
C ASP A 94 -12.00 28.49 31.84
N VAL A 95 -12.80 28.59 32.91
CA VAL A 95 -13.81 29.66 33.06
C VAL A 95 -13.12 31.02 33.15
N GLU A 96 -12.05 31.15 33.94
CA GLU A 96 -11.31 32.40 34.04
C GLU A 96 -10.67 32.80 32.70
N ALA A 97 -10.04 31.85 31.99
CA ALA A 97 -9.46 32.09 30.66
C ALA A 97 -10.54 32.53 29.66
N MET A 98 -11.67 31.82 29.63
CA MET A 98 -12.82 32.15 28.80
C MET A 98 -13.32 33.58 29.08
N LEU A 99 -13.50 33.95 30.34
CA LEU A 99 -13.97 35.29 30.73
C LEU A 99 -12.94 36.38 30.42
N LYS A 100 -11.63 36.09 30.50
CA LYS A 100 -10.57 37.01 30.05
C LYS A 100 -10.66 37.26 28.54
N MET A 101 -10.83 36.21 27.74
CA MET A 101 -11.01 36.33 26.29
C MET A 101 -12.27 37.14 25.94
N ALA A 102 -13.41 36.85 26.57
CA ALA A 102 -14.62 37.65 26.43
C ALA A 102 -14.41 39.11 26.85
N GLY A 103 -13.74 39.34 27.98
CA GLY A 103 -13.40 40.67 28.48
C GLY A 103 -12.55 41.49 27.51
N ARG A 104 -11.62 40.84 26.80
CA ARG A 104 -10.81 41.45 25.72
C ARG A 104 -11.66 41.85 24.51
N GLY A 105 -12.78 41.17 24.25
CA GLY A 105 -13.71 41.45 23.15
C GLY A 105 -13.97 40.28 22.21
N ASP A 106 -13.50 39.07 22.56
CA ASP A 106 -13.84 37.87 21.80
C ASP A 106 -15.29 37.46 22.06
N ARG A 107 -15.90 36.74 21.11
CA ARG A 107 -17.24 36.17 21.28
C ARG A 107 -17.12 34.69 21.52
N ILE A 108 -17.81 34.18 22.53
CA ILE A 108 -17.67 32.78 22.94
C ILE A 108 -19.05 32.14 22.91
N MET A 109 -19.21 31.09 22.14
CA MET A 109 -20.45 30.32 22.03
C MET A 109 -20.26 28.94 22.64
N LEU A 110 -21.00 28.68 23.71
CA LEU A 110 -21.01 27.41 24.41
C LEU A 110 -22.33 26.70 24.12
N VAL A 111 -22.23 25.57 23.45
CA VAL A 111 -23.37 24.73 23.10
C VAL A 111 -23.26 23.40 23.84
N GLY A 112 -24.21 23.12 24.73
CA GLY A 112 -24.27 21.86 25.45
C GLY A 112 -25.56 21.64 26.23
N SER A 113 -25.80 20.38 26.58
CA SER A 113 -26.99 19.95 27.34
C SER A 113 -26.79 20.15 28.85
N SER A 114 -25.53 20.16 29.30
CA SER A 114 -25.10 20.35 30.69
C SER A 114 -23.89 21.27 30.79
N PHE A 115 -23.86 22.08 31.83
CA PHE A 115 -22.81 23.08 32.10
C PHE A 115 -22.26 22.91 33.52
N SER A 116 -20.96 23.13 33.68
CA SER A 116 -20.31 23.12 34.99
C SER A 116 -20.94 24.10 35.98
N ARG A 117 -20.96 23.73 37.26
CA ARG A 117 -21.52 24.58 38.34
C ARG A 117 -20.83 25.95 38.42
N ILE A 118 -19.52 25.99 38.27
CA ILE A 118 -18.72 27.23 38.32
C ILE A 118 -19.19 28.21 37.25
N LEU A 119 -19.41 27.73 36.02
CA LEU A 119 -19.89 28.57 34.92
C LEU A 119 -21.30 29.11 35.19
N LYS A 120 -22.19 28.26 35.71
CA LYS A 120 -23.56 28.62 36.09
C LYS A 120 -23.58 29.71 37.17
N ASP A 121 -22.79 29.53 38.23
CA ASP A 121 -22.69 30.46 39.35
C ASP A 121 -22.09 31.80 38.89
N THR A 122 -21.13 31.78 37.96
CA THR A 122 -20.44 32.99 37.49
C THR A 122 -21.28 33.83 36.53
N LEU A 123 -22.04 33.19 35.63
CA LEU A 123 -22.89 33.88 34.65
C LEU A 123 -24.33 34.05 35.13
N GLY A 124 -24.72 33.45 36.26
CA GLY A 124 -26.03 33.61 36.88
C GLY A 124 -27.16 32.91 36.11
N PHE A 125 -26.96 31.66 35.70
CA PHE A 125 -28.00 30.87 35.03
C PHE A 125 -28.06 29.44 35.56
N GLU A 126 -29.24 28.84 35.47
CA GLU A 126 -29.46 27.41 35.70
C GLU A 126 -29.85 26.70 34.41
N CYS A 127 -29.60 25.39 34.35
CA CYS A 127 -29.86 24.59 33.15
C CYS A 127 -30.52 23.27 33.54
N SER A 128 -31.66 22.97 32.90
CA SER A 128 -32.28 21.66 32.98
C SER A 128 -31.47 20.68 32.13
N TYR A 129 -31.11 19.54 32.71
CA TYR A 129 -30.42 18.46 32.00
C TYR A 129 -31.36 17.29 31.77
N SER A 130 -31.44 16.84 30.52
CA SER A 130 -32.13 15.62 30.15
C SER A 130 -31.22 14.76 29.28
N TYR A 131 -31.12 13.47 29.60
CA TYR A 131 -30.28 12.54 28.86
C TYR A 131 -30.95 12.15 27.54
N PHE A 132 -30.20 12.31 26.44
CA PHE A 132 -30.68 11.89 25.12
C PHE A 132 -30.77 10.37 25.01
N SER A 133 -31.96 9.88 24.65
CA SER A 133 -32.19 8.45 24.39
C SER A 133 -32.51 8.19 22.91
N PRO A 134 -31.67 7.44 22.18
CA PRO A 134 -31.93 7.08 20.79
C PRO A 134 -33.22 6.27 20.60
N SER A 135 -33.57 5.42 21.58
CA SER A 135 -34.80 4.62 21.52
C SER A 135 -36.06 5.48 21.66
N ALA A 136 -36.00 6.53 22.48
CA ALA A 136 -37.09 7.51 22.61
C ALA A 136 -37.30 8.28 21.31
N LEU A 137 -36.22 8.76 20.67
CA LEU A 137 -36.29 9.42 19.37
C LEU A 137 -36.88 8.48 18.30
N LYS A 138 -36.42 7.23 18.24
CA LYS A 138 -36.95 6.24 17.30
C LYS A 138 -38.44 5.98 17.51
N LYS A 139 -38.87 5.78 18.76
CA LYS A 139 -40.28 5.56 19.10
C LYS A 139 -41.14 6.75 18.67
N TYR A 140 -40.66 7.96 18.92
CA TYR A 140 -41.35 9.20 18.59
C TYR A 140 -41.46 9.41 17.07
N ALA A 141 -40.37 9.19 16.33
CA ALA A 141 -40.33 9.32 14.89
C ALA A 141 -41.25 8.29 14.20
N THR A 142 -41.27 7.03 14.65
CA THR A 142 -42.16 5.99 14.11
C THR A 142 -43.63 6.30 14.39
N ALA A 143 -43.94 6.94 15.52
CA ALA A 143 -45.30 7.31 15.89
C ALA A 143 -45.82 8.57 15.16
N LEU A 144 -45.00 9.23 14.32
CA LEU A 144 -45.32 10.48 13.60
C LEU A 144 -45.90 11.58 14.52
N LEU A 145 -45.39 11.66 15.75
CA LEU A 145 -45.85 12.66 16.72
C LEU A 145 -45.42 14.08 16.31
N SER A 146 -46.19 15.07 16.76
CA SER A 146 -46.03 16.48 16.39
C SER A 146 -44.74 17.10 16.95
N LYS A 147 -43.88 17.62 16.09
CA LYS A 147 -42.64 18.31 16.48
C LYS A 147 -42.89 19.48 17.45
N ASP A 148 -41.96 19.70 18.38
CA ASP A 148 -41.96 20.87 19.27
C ASP A 148 -41.62 22.14 18.50
N SER A 149 -42.14 23.27 18.97
CA SER A 149 -41.90 24.58 18.37
C SER A 149 -40.86 25.35 19.17
N LEU A 150 -39.86 25.86 18.45
CA LEU A 150 -38.83 26.76 18.96
C LEU A 150 -38.95 28.09 18.23
N CYS A 151 -39.17 29.15 18.98
CA CYS A 151 -39.35 30.50 18.46
C CYS A 151 -38.05 31.29 18.60
N TRP A 152 -37.63 31.92 17.52
CA TRP A 152 -36.58 32.94 17.57
C TRP A 152 -37.15 34.24 18.13
N VAL A 153 -36.67 34.67 19.30
CA VAL A 153 -37.12 35.88 20.03
C VAL A 153 -36.03 36.97 20.03
N GLY A 154 -34.88 36.70 19.43
CA GLY A 154 -33.77 37.64 19.31
C GLY A 154 -34.12 38.90 18.52
N ASP A 155 -33.10 39.69 18.19
CA ASP A 155 -33.29 41.04 17.62
C ASP A 155 -34.11 41.03 16.32
N SER A 156 -35.37 41.45 16.43
CA SER A 156 -36.34 41.52 15.33
C SER A 156 -35.89 42.42 14.18
N ALA A 157 -34.94 43.34 14.42
CA ALA A 157 -34.40 44.21 13.38
C ALA A 157 -33.47 43.47 12.41
N VAL A 158 -32.79 42.41 12.87
CA VAL A 158 -31.85 41.63 12.04
C VAL A 158 -32.55 40.42 11.44
N TYR A 159 -33.35 39.72 12.25
CA TYR A 159 -34.11 38.54 11.81
C TYR A 159 -35.55 38.62 12.30
N PRO A 160 -36.55 38.44 11.42
CA PRO A 160 -37.94 38.42 11.86
C PRO A 160 -38.18 37.21 12.76
N GLN A 161 -39.12 37.36 13.70
CA GLN A 161 -39.61 36.26 14.53
C GLN A 161 -40.03 35.09 13.65
N GLN A 162 -39.48 33.91 13.92
CA GLN A 162 -39.76 32.71 13.14
C GLN A 162 -39.78 31.49 14.06
N THR A 163 -40.79 30.64 13.84
CA THR A 163 -40.91 29.35 14.52
C THR A 163 -40.24 28.25 13.70
N PHE A 164 -39.48 27.41 14.40
CA PHE A 164 -38.78 26.25 13.88
C PHE A 164 -39.30 25.01 14.59
N CYS A 165 -39.53 23.93 13.85
CA CYS A 165 -40.12 22.71 14.41
C CYS A 165 -39.06 21.62 14.52
N PHE A 166 -38.86 21.08 15.73
CA PHE A 166 -37.83 20.10 16.04
C PHE A 166 -38.41 18.86 16.71
N TYR A 167 -37.69 17.74 16.63
CA TYR A 167 -38.01 16.61 17.50
C TYR A 167 -37.76 16.99 18.96
N PRO A 168 -38.72 16.78 19.88
CA PRO A 168 -38.57 17.13 21.29
C PRO A 168 -37.30 16.57 21.92
N GLN A 169 -36.90 15.36 21.50
CA GLN A 169 -35.72 14.65 21.99
C GLN A 169 -34.40 15.35 21.63
N LEU A 170 -34.38 16.24 20.63
CA LEU A 170 -33.18 17.00 20.26
C LEU A 170 -33.03 18.29 21.07
N CYS A 171 -34.11 18.75 21.71
CA CYS A 171 -34.21 20.01 22.44
C CYS A 171 -34.85 19.79 23.82
N GLN A 172 -34.29 18.89 24.62
CA GLN A 172 -34.86 18.57 25.94
C GLN A 172 -34.36 19.51 27.05
N SER A 173 -33.14 20.04 26.90
CA SER A 173 -32.52 20.97 27.85
C SER A 173 -32.95 22.41 27.57
N TYR A 174 -33.10 23.19 28.62
CA TYR A 174 -33.46 24.61 28.58
C TYR A 174 -32.88 25.34 29.80
N PHE A 175 -32.81 26.66 29.72
CA PHE A 175 -32.23 27.52 30.74
C PHE A 175 -33.28 28.15 31.64
N PHE A 176 -32.88 28.44 32.86
CA PHE A 176 -33.55 29.35 33.78
C PHE A 176 -32.58 30.49 34.07
N ALA A 177 -32.96 31.72 33.76
CA ALA A 177 -32.12 32.87 34.01
C ALA A 177 -33.00 34.08 34.38
N ASP A 178 -32.48 34.94 35.24
CA ASP A 178 -33.11 36.22 35.52
C ASP A 178 -32.99 37.11 34.29
N SER A 179 -34.12 37.67 33.86
CA SER A 179 -34.26 38.43 32.61
C SER A 179 -33.39 39.69 32.54
N ILE A 180 -32.78 40.09 33.67
CA ILE A 180 -32.03 41.34 33.82
C ILE A 180 -30.59 41.19 33.34
N SER A 181 -29.97 40.02 33.52
CA SER A 181 -28.55 39.80 33.19
C SER A 181 -28.32 39.19 31.81
N SER A 182 -29.37 38.68 31.17
CA SER A 182 -29.25 37.90 29.94
C SER A 182 -30.26 38.28 28.87
N LYS A 183 -29.80 38.35 27.62
CA LYS A 183 -30.64 38.56 26.45
C LYS A 183 -31.07 37.20 25.89
N VAL A 184 -32.37 36.92 25.91
CA VAL A 184 -32.91 35.68 25.34
C VAL A 184 -32.90 35.77 23.81
N LEU A 185 -32.36 34.75 23.14
CA LEU A 185 -32.25 34.68 21.68
C LEU A 185 -33.31 33.73 21.10
N ALA A 186 -33.58 32.63 21.78
CA ALA A 186 -34.55 31.65 21.35
C ALA A 186 -35.23 30.98 22.54
N GLU A 187 -36.51 30.70 22.37
CA GLU A 187 -37.36 30.08 23.37
C GLU A 187 -38.04 28.86 22.79
N LYS A 188 -38.19 27.83 23.62
CA LYS A 188 -38.97 26.65 23.30
C LYS A 188 -40.33 26.77 23.98
N THR A 189 -41.39 26.50 23.23
CA THR A 189 -42.73 26.33 23.80
C THR A 189 -43.02 24.83 23.87
N VAL A 190 -43.09 24.29 25.08
CA VAL A 190 -43.61 22.93 25.29
C VAL A 190 -45.12 23.03 25.35
N THR A 191 -45.83 22.15 24.64
CA THR A 191 -47.29 22.13 24.62
C THR A 191 -47.85 22.01 26.04
N GLY A 192 -48.46 23.09 26.55
CA GLY A 192 -49.09 23.14 27.88
C GLY A 192 -48.23 23.75 29.00
N GLU A 193 -47.00 24.19 28.72
CA GLU A 193 -46.10 24.82 29.70
C GLU A 193 -45.65 26.22 29.25
N ALA A 194 -44.98 26.95 30.16
CA ALA A 194 -44.41 28.27 29.88
C ALA A 194 -43.28 28.18 28.84
N ALA A 195 -43.02 29.29 28.14
CA ALA A 195 -41.88 29.37 27.22
C ALA A 195 -40.57 29.36 28.01
N HIS A 196 -39.64 28.49 27.60
CA HIS A 196 -38.36 28.32 28.26
C HIS A 196 -37.20 28.73 27.32
N PRO A 197 -36.25 29.58 27.77
CA PRO A 197 -35.08 29.94 26.98
C PRO A 197 -34.23 28.72 26.62
N VAL A 198 -33.82 28.61 25.36
CA VAL A 198 -32.91 27.55 24.88
C VAL A 198 -31.63 28.12 24.27
N ALA A 199 -31.63 29.41 23.96
CA ALA A 199 -30.42 30.17 23.64
C ALA A 199 -30.50 31.55 24.27
N MET A 200 -29.42 31.99 24.87
CA MET A 200 -29.30 33.27 25.56
C MET A 200 -27.90 33.85 25.36
N SER A 201 -27.75 35.16 25.49
CA SER A 201 -26.45 35.81 25.48
C SER A 201 -26.25 36.69 26.71
N VAL A 202 -25.02 36.70 27.21
CA VAL A 202 -24.58 37.45 28.38
C VAL A 202 -23.41 38.32 27.95
N SER A 203 -23.56 39.63 28.13
CA SER A 203 -22.50 40.58 27.81
C SER A 203 -21.40 40.52 28.89
N TRP A 204 -20.13 40.41 28.48
CA TRP A 204 -19.02 40.35 29.43
C TRP A 204 -17.83 41.16 28.94
N GLY A 205 -17.52 42.26 29.64
CA GLY A 205 -16.51 43.23 29.21
C GLY A 205 -16.82 43.82 27.83
N LYS A 206 -15.91 43.65 26.87
CA LYS A 206 -16.11 44.11 25.48
C LYS A 206 -16.70 43.05 24.55
N GLY A 207 -16.85 41.82 25.04
CA GLY A 207 -17.30 40.67 24.29
C GLY A 207 -18.65 40.15 24.78
N GLU A 208 -18.97 38.94 24.35
CA GLU A 208 -20.27 38.32 24.62
C GLU A 208 -20.12 36.81 24.74
N VAL A 209 -20.76 36.24 25.76
CA VAL A 209 -20.87 34.79 25.96
C VAL A 209 -22.28 34.35 25.57
N ILE A 210 -22.38 33.53 24.53
CA ILE A 210 -23.62 33.00 24.00
C ILE A 210 -23.75 31.55 24.46
N LEU A 211 -24.88 31.22 25.08
CA LEU A 211 -25.18 29.90 25.60
C LEU A 211 -26.32 29.29 24.80
N ALA A 212 -26.20 28.02 24.43
CA ALA A 212 -27.25 27.27 23.75
C ALA A 212 -27.39 25.86 24.35
N SER A 213 -28.62 25.48 24.73
CA SER A 213 -28.94 24.20 25.35
C SER A 213 -29.25 23.08 24.36
N THR A 214 -28.95 23.30 23.07
CA THR A 214 -29.40 22.45 21.95
C THR A 214 -28.24 21.89 21.12
N PRO A 215 -27.27 21.16 21.72
CA PRO A 215 -26.09 20.69 21.01
C PRO A 215 -26.40 19.76 19.85
N LEU A 216 -27.44 18.94 19.95
CA LEU A 216 -27.82 18.00 18.90
C LEU A 216 -28.27 18.69 17.60
N LEU A 217 -28.68 19.97 17.66
CA LEU A 217 -28.96 20.75 16.45
C LEU A 217 -27.70 21.15 15.70
N PHE A 218 -26.56 21.26 16.39
CA PHE A 218 -25.26 21.60 15.81
C PHE A 218 -24.53 20.37 15.22
N THR A 219 -25.30 19.40 14.73
CA THR A 219 -24.79 18.13 14.18
C THR A 219 -25.21 17.94 12.73
N ASN A 220 -24.68 16.90 12.07
CA ASN A 220 -24.99 16.55 10.69
C ASN A 220 -26.50 16.41 10.47
N TYR A 221 -27.20 15.72 11.36
CA TYR A 221 -28.65 15.56 11.29
C TYR A 221 -29.36 16.89 11.54
N GLY A 222 -28.94 17.63 12.56
CA GLY A 222 -29.54 18.90 12.95
C GLY A 222 -29.51 19.94 11.81
N VAL A 223 -28.39 20.03 11.08
CA VAL A 223 -28.24 20.93 9.93
C VAL A 223 -29.10 20.52 8.74
N LEU A 224 -29.23 19.21 8.48
CA LEU A 224 -29.92 18.68 7.31
C LEU A 224 -31.45 18.58 7.47
N ASP A 225 -31.97 18.58 8.70
CA ASP A 225 -33.41 18.45 8.94
C ASP A 225 -34.16 19.78 8.68
N GLY A 226 -34.94 19.83 7.60
CA GLY A 226 -35.91 20.91 7.35
C GLY A 226 -35.31 22.32 7.29
N LYS A 227 -35.83 23.22 8.14
CA LYS A 227 -35.43 24.65 8.21
C LYS A 227 -34.41 24.92 9.32
N ASN A 228 -33.83 23.90 9.91
CA ASN A 228 -32.97 24.02 11.09
C ASN A 228 -31.66 24.75 10.78
N ALA A 229 -31.13 24.61 9.56
CA ALA A 229 -29.96 25.37 9.13
C ALA A 229 -30.14 26.89 9.29
N ALA A 230 -31.35 27.42 9.02
CA ALA A 230 -31.63 28.84 9.19
C ALA A 230 -31.58 29.27 10.66
N TYR A 231 -32.05 28.43 11.59
CA TYR A 231 -31.89 28.67 13.03
C TYR A 231 -30.42 28.69 13.46
N LEU A 232 -29.63 27.71 12.99
CA LEU A 232 -28.19 27.64 13.30
C LEU A 232 -27.46 28.89 12.80
N PHE A 233 -27.71 29.32 11.57
CA PHE A 233 -27.10 30.54 11.03
C PHE A 233 -27.57 31.81 11.76
N ARG A 234 -28.82 31.88 12.22
CA ARG A 234 -29.31 32.98 13.07
C ARG A 234 -28.56 33.07 14.39
N ILE A 235 -28.32 31.94 15.06
CA ILE A 235 -27.51 31.90 16.29
C ILE A 235 -26.06 32.28 15.97
N LEU A 236 -25.46 31.69 14.94
CA LEU A 236 -24.08 31.95 14.56
C LEU A 236 -23.84 33.40 14.11
N SER A 237 -24.87 34.08 13.60
CA SER A 237 -24.78 35.52 13.28
C SER A 237 -24.47 36.38 14.51
N GLN A 238 -24.87 35.93 15.71
CA GLN A 238 -24.53 36.59 16.97
C GLN A 238 -23.03 36.55 17.26
N MET A 239 -22.23 35.79 16.51
CA MET A 239 -20.76 35.84 16.59
C MET A 239 -20.16 37.07 15.89
N GLY A 240 -20.96 38.04 15.45
CA GLY A 240 -20.48 39.35 14.99
C GLY A 240 -19.59 39.32 13.75
N GLY A 241 -19.68 38.23 12.96
CA GLY A 241 -18.85 38.02 11.79
C GLY A 241 -17.35 37.96 12.10
N PHE A 242 -16.94 37.50 13.29
CA PHE A 242 -15.53 37.18 13.58
C PHE A 242 -15.11 35.84 12.92
N PRO A 243 -13.81 35.61 12.65
CA PRO A 243 -13.34 34.28 12.29
C PRO A 243 -13.69 33.30 13.41
N ILE A 244 -14.36 32.19 13.06
CA ILE A 244 -14.83 31.22 14.05
C ILE A 244 -13.78 30.11 14.21
N VAL A 245 -13.36 29.89 15.45
CA VAL A 245 -12.49 28.78 15.87
C VAL A 245 -13.34 27.83 16.69
N ARG A 246 -13.64 26.65 16.16
CA ARG A 246 -14.31 25.60 16.94
C ARG A 246 -13.27 24.78 17.67
N THR A 247 -13.45 24.55 18.97
CA THR A 247 -12.57 23.66 19.74
C THR A 247 -13.20 22.31 20.06
N GLU A 248 -12.44 21.25 19.81
CA GLU A 248 -12.71 19.88 20.23
C GLU A 248 -11.98 19.49 21.53
N GLY A 249 -11.32 20.45 22.20
CA GLY A 249 -10.53 20.20 23.41
C GLY A 249 -11.34 19.64 24.58
N TYR A 250 -12.66 19.89 24.60
CA TYR A 250 -13.59 19.46 25.65
C TYR A 250 -14.43 18.23 25.27
N MET A 251 -14.05 17.54 24.18
CA MET A 251 -14.75 16.34 23.74
C MET A 251 -14.21 15.08 24.44
N LYS A 252 -15.08 14.07 24.61
CA LYS A 252 -14.68 12.76 25.14
C LYS A 252 -13.66 12.10 24.22
N GLU A 253 -12.65 11.43 24.80
CA GLU A 253 -11.54 10.79 24.08
C GLU A 253 -12.00 9.85 22.95
N THR A 254 -13.16 9.19 23.08
CA THR A 254 -13.73 8.32 22.04
C THR A 254 -13.97 9.02 20.70
N ALA A 255 -14.25 10.33 20.72
CA ALA A 255 -14.36 11.16 19.51
C ALA A 255 -12.98 11.50 18.92
N GLN A 256 -11.94 11.62 19.76
CA GLN A 256 -10.57 11.92 19.33
C GLN A 256 -9.84 10.72 18.70
N VAL A 257 -10.33 9.48 18.90
CA VAL A 257 -9.72 8.24 18.36
C VAL A 257 -9.76 8.15 16.82
N GLN A 258 -10.54 8.99 16.13
CA GLN A 258 -10.80 8.86 14.69
C GLN A 258 -9.65 9.29 13.75
N MET A 259 -8.52 9.77 14.27
CA MET A 259 -7.46 10.35 13.42
C MET A 259 -6.68 9.35 12.55
N SER A 260 -6.51 8.11 13.01
CA SER A 260 -5.72 7.12 12.27
C SER A 260 -6.60 5.95 11.87
N PRO A 261 -6.76 5.67 10.56
CA PRO A 261 -7.46 4.47 10.10
C PRO A 261 -6.92 3.21 10.77
N PHE A 262 -5.60 3.10 10.95
CA PHE A 262 -4.96 1.98 11.65
C PHE A 262 -5.40 1.86 13.11
N ARG A 263 -5.61 2.98 13.82
CA ARG A 263 -6.12 2.96 15.19
C ARG A 263 -7.54 2.40 15.27
N TYR A 264 -8.37 2.69 14.26
CA TYR A 264 -9.70 2.08 14.13
C TYR A 264 -9.62 0.57 13.85
N PHE A 265 -8.73 0.12 12.96
CA PHE A 265 -8.50 -1.31 12.74
C PHE A 265 -8.06 -2.04 14.03
N LEU A 266 -7.24 -1.39 14.85
CA LEU A 266 -6.76 -1.92 16.13
C LEU A 266 -7.81 -1.88 17.25
N SER A 267 -8.76 -0.94 17.21
CA SER A 267 -9.79 -0.81 18.23
C SER A 267 -10.84 -1.91 18.14
N GLN A 268 -11.11 -2.42 16.94
CA GLN A 268 -12.09 -3.48 16.71
C GLN A 268 -11.45 -4.87 16.90
N PRO A 269 -11.92 -5.70 17.84
CA PRO A 269 -11.29 -7.00 18.13
C PRO A 269 -11.13 -7.93 16.91
N PRO A 270 -12.13 -8.09 16.01
CA PRO A 270 -11.98 -8.96 14.84
C PRO A 270 -10.93 -8.46 13.85
N LEU A 271 -10.91 -7.15 13.58
CA LEU A 271 -9.97 -6.52 12.64
C LEU A 271 -8.54 -6.55 13.17
N ARG A 272 -8.37 -6.36 14.49
CA ARG A 272 -7.08 -6.50 15.17
C ARG A 272 -6.50 -7.90 14.99
N TRP A 273 -7.29 -8.95 15.18
CA TRP A 273 -6.84 -10.33 14.97
C TRP A 273 -6.54 -10.62 13.50
N ALA A 274 -7.33 -10.10 12.55
CA ALA A 274 -7.06 -10.24 11.13
C ALA A 274 -5.69 -9.63 10.74
N LEU A 275 -5.38 -8.44 11.26
CA LEU A 275 -4.07 -7.81 11.07
C LEU A 275 -2.93 -8.65 11.65
N TYR A 276 -3.06 -9.09 12.91
CA TYR A 276 -2.05 -9.92 13.57
C TYR A 276 -1.83 -11.25 12.86
N LEU A 277 -2.89 -11.92 12.44
CA LEU A 277 -2.81 -13.16 11.65
C LEU A 277 -2.14 -12.91 10.29
N SER A 278 -2.45 -11.81 9.61
CA SER A 278 -1.79 -11.48 8.33
C SER A 278 -0.29 -11.26 8.52
N MET A 279 0.10 -10.53 9.57
CA MET A 279 1.51 -10.23 9.86
C MET A 279 2.28 -11.50 10.24
N VAL A 280 1.69 -12.36 11.08
CA VAL A 280 2.23 -13.68 11.42
C VAL A 280 2.34 -14.56 10.17
N SER A 281 1.32 -14.58 9.31
CA SER A 281 1.33 -15.35 8.07
C SER A 281 2.42 -14.90 7.10
N ILE A 282 2.59 -13.59 6.92
CA ILE A 282 3.67 -13.00 6.11
C ILE A 282 5.04 -13.38 6.70
N LEU A 283 5.19 -13.29 8.02
CA LEU A 283 6.42 -13.66 8.70
C LEU A 283 6.75 -15.15 8.52
N LEU A 284 5.77 -16.04 8.72
CA LEU A 284 5.93 -17.48 8.47
C LEU A 284 6.26 -17.74 6.99
N PHE A 285 5.54 -17.11 6.07
CA PHE A 285 5.78 -17.23 4.63
C PHE A 285 7.20 -16.84 4.25
N MET A 286 7.72 -15.73 4.82
CA MET A 286 9.10 -15.32 4.64
C MET A 286 10.07 -16.36 5.20
N ILE A 287 9.87 -16.87 6.42
CA ILE A 287 10.75 -17.88 7.03
C ILE A 287 10.84 -19.16 6.16
N PHE A 288 9.70 -19.64 5.65
CA PHE A 288 9.67 -20.87 4.83
C PHE A 288 10.16 -20.66 3.40
N THR A 289 9.86 -19.53 2.78
CA THR A 289 10.19 -19.27 1.37
C THR A 289 11.57 -18.66 1.18
N ALA A 290 12.13 -18.00 2.21
CA ALA A 290 13.46 -17.41 2.16
C ALA A 290 14.59 -18.46 2.12
N ARG A 291 14.29 -19.75 2.39
CA ARG A 291 15.28 -20.82 2.18
C ARG A 291 15.54 -20.97 0.69
N ARG A 292 16.75 -20.57 0.26
CA ARG A 292 17.26 -20.75 -1.11
C ARG A 292 17.06 -22.21 -1.55
N LYS A 293 16.23 -22.44 -2.58
CA LYS A 293 16.15 -23.73 -3.28
C LYS A 293 17.30 -23.79 -4.29
N GLN A 294 18.28 -24.67 -4.07
CA GLN A 294 19.34 -24.92 -5.05
C GLN A 294 18.74 -25.61 -6.29
N ARG A 295 19.21 -25.22 -7.48
CA ARG A 295 18.83 -25.88 -8.74
C ARG A 295 19.53 -27.23 -8.84
N ALA A 296 18.84 -28.25 -9.37
CA ALA A 296 19.44 -29.55 -9.62
C ALA A 296 20.61 -29.42 -10.61
N ILE A 297 21.77 -29.97 -10.25
CA ILE A 297 22.96 -29.97 -11.11
C ILE A 297 22.75 -31.04 -12.21
N PRO A 298 22.86 -30.71 -13.50
CA PRO A 298 22.72 -31.70 -14.57
C PRO A 298 23.91 -32.67 -14.56
N VAL A 299 23.63 -33.97 -14.71
CA VAL A 299 24.67 -35.01 -14.75
C VAL A 299 25.31 -35.01 -16.15
N ILE A 300 26.60 -34.67 -16.22
CA ILE A 300 27.41 -34.75 -17.45
C ILE A 300 27.98 -36.18 -17.55
N ARG A 301 27.78 -36.87 -18.68
CA ARG A 301 28.34 -38.22 -18.91
C ARG A 301 29.73 -38.13 -19.52
N GLU A 302 30.62 -39.06 -19.16
CA GLU A 302 31.97 -39.16 -19.73
C GLU A 302 31.93 -39.62 -21.20
N PRO A 303 32.88 -39.16 -22.06
CA PRO A 303 32.96 -39.55 -23.47
C PRO A 303 33.46 -41.00 -23.63
N GLU A 304 32.82 -41.78 -24.49
CA GLU A 304 33.21 -43.17 -24.81
C GLU A 304 34.43 -43.23 -25.73
N ASN A 305 35.30 -44.24 -25.54
CA ASN A 305 36.51 -44.42 -26.35
C ASN A 305 36.17 -45.05 -27.72
N LYS A 306 36.12 -44.21 -28.76
CA LYS A 306 35.81 -44.60 -30.16
C LYS A 306 37.04 -44.69 -31.08
N SER A 307 38.23 -44.86 -30.52
CA SER A 307 39.47 -44.85 -31.30
C SER A 307 39.53 -46.00 -32.33
N LEU A 308 39.01 -47.17 -31.97
CA LEU A 308 38.94 -48.34 -32.88
C LEU A 308 37.96 -48.09 -34.04
N GLU A 309 36.75 -47.61 -33.73
CA GLU A 309 35.73 -47.27 -34.75
C GLU A 309 36.29 -46.24 -35.75
N PHE A 310 37.04 -45.25 -35.26
CA PHE A 310 37.70 -44.26 -36.09
C PHE A 310 38.76 -44.87 -37.01
N ALA A 311 39.61 -45.76 -36.49
CA ALA A 311 40.64 -46.44 -37.29
C ALA A 311 40.03 -47.30 -38.40
N GLU A 312 38.96 -48.05 -38.12
CA GLU A 312 38.23 -48.86 -39.11
C GLU A 312 37.56 -48.00 -40.20
N LEU A 313 36.96 -46.87 -39.82
CA LEU A 313 36.36 -45.92 -40.75
C LEU A 313 37.40 -45.36 -41.72
N ILE A 314 38.56 -44.95 -41.21
CA ILE A 314 39.66 -44.46 -42.03
C ILE A 314 40.16 -45.57 -42.98
N GLY A 315 40.38 -46.78 -42.47
CA GLY A 315 40.81 -47.92 -43.30
C GLY A 315 39.82 -48.25 -44.43
N THR A 316 38.52 -48.26 -44.11
CA THR A 316 37.45 -48.56 -45.08
C THR A 316 37.36 -47.47 -46.16
N LEU A 317 37.47 -46.20 -45.76
CA LEU A 317 37.42 -45.07 -46.68
C LEU A 317 38.58 -45.11 -47.69
N TYR A 318 39.78 -45.46 -47.24
CA TYR A 318 40.93 -45.63 -48.14
C TYR A 318 40.77 -46.85 -49.06
N TYR A 319 40.26 -47.97 -48.56
CA TYR A 319 39.99 -49.15 -49.38
C TYR A 319 38.99 -48.85 -50.51
N GLN A 320 37.91 -48.10 -50.21
CA GLN A 320 36.88 -47.76 -51.18
C GLN A 320 37.36 -46.77 -52.25
N LYS A 321 38.21 -45.79 -51.88
CA LYS A 321 38.69 -44.75 -52.81
C LYS A 321 39.61 -45.31 -53.91
N LYS A 322 40.24 -46.47 -53.70
CA LYS A 322 41.19 -47.15 -54.62
C LYS A 322 42.35 -46.25 -55.11
N ASP A 323 42.68 -45.21 -54.36
CA ASP A 323 43.81 -44.33 -54.65
C ASP A 323 45.10 -44.93 -54.06
N HIS A 324 45.68 -45.87 -54.81
CA HIS A 324 46.82 -46.65 -54.38
C HIS A 324 48.10 -45.82 -54.23
N ALA A 325 48.26 -44.78 -55.06
CA ALA A 325 49.43 -43.89 -55.02
C ALA A 325 49.41 -43.00 -53.76
N ASP A 326 48.24 -42.51 -53.33
CA ASP A 326 48.09 -41.75 -52.09
C ASP A 326 48.44 -42.60 -50.85
N LEU A 327 48.07 -43.89 -50.85
CA LEU A 327 48.42 -44.80 -49.75
C LEU A 327 49.93 -45.04 -49.67
N VAL A 328 50.60 -45.26 -50.81
CA VAL A 328 52.06 -45.40 -50.88
C VAL A 328 52.74 -44.10 -50.45
N ARG A 329 52.25 -42.94 -50.85
CA ARG A 329 52.79 -41.63 -50.44
C ARG A 329 52.75 -41.47 -48.92
N LYS A 330 51.62 -41.77 -48.29
CA LYS A 330 51.46 -41.69 -46.83
C LYS A 330 52.33 -42.70 -46.10
N LYS A 331 52.41 -43.93 -46.63
CA LYS A 331 53.29 -44.96 -46.07
C LYS A 331 54.76 -44.60 -46.24
N TYR A 332 55.15 -43.98 -47.35
CA TYR A 332 56.51 -43.51 -47.59
C TYR A 332 56.88 -42.37 -46.65
N LEU A 333 55.96 -41.44 -46.37
CA LEU A 333 56.18 -40.39 -45.38
C LEU A 333 56.40 -40.98 -43.98
N TYR A 334 55.58 -41.96 -43.59
CA TYR A 334 55.78 -42.69 -42.33
C TYR A 334 57.13 -43.42 -42.32
N PHE A 335 57.48 -44.10 -43.42
CA PHE A 335 58.74 -44.80 -43.57
C PHE A 335 59.94 -43.86 -43.45
N ALA A 336 59.92 -42.73 -44.15
CA ALA A 336 60.98 -41.72 -44.09
C ALA A 336 61.14 -41.15 -42.68
N GLU A 337 60.04 -40.89 -41.97
CA GLU A 337 60.07 -40.40 -40.59
C GLU A 337 60.62 -41.45 -39.62
N GLU A 338 60.26 -42.73 -39.80
CA GLU A 338 60.78 -43.81 -38.96
C GLU A 338 62.30 -43.99 -39.16
N LEU A 339 62.78 -43.91 -40.41
CA LEU A 339 64.22 -43.91 -40.69
C LEU A 339 64.92 -42.68 -40.08
N ARG A 340 64.28 -41.52 -40.14
CA ARG A 340 64.80 -40.29 -39.53
C ARG A 340 64.86 -40.42 -38.01
N ARG A 341 63.87 -41.05 -37.37
CA ARG A 341 63.80 -41.24 -35.91
C ARG A 341 64.80 -42.27 -35.40
N GLU A 342 64.84 -43.47 -36.00
CA GLU A 342 65.59 -44.60 -35.46
C GLU A 342 67.06 -44.63 -35.92
N ILE A 343 67.36 -44.21 -37.15
CA ILE A 343 68.72 -44.28 -37.72
C ILE A 343 69.27 -42.92 -38.19
N GLN A 344 68.53 -41.83 -37.98
CA GLN A 344 68.92 -40.47 -38.39
C GLN A 344 69.30 -40.37 -39.87
N VAL A 345 68.56 -41.09 -40.72
CA VAL A 345 68.72 -41.04 -42.18
C VAL A 345 67.52 -40.34 -42.79
N ASP A 346 67.80 -39.29 -43.56
CA ASP A 346 66.80 -38.65 -44.40
C ASP A 346 66.86 -39.24 -45.81
N VAL A 347 65.77 -39.91 -46.21
CA VAL A 347 65.62 -40.51 -47.54
C VAL A 347 64.93 -39.58 -48.54
N GLU A 348 64.50 -38.39 -48.12
CA GLU A 348 63.96 -37.37 -49.02
C GLU A 348 65.07 -36.49 -49.63
N GLU A 349 66.22 -36.36 -48.94
CA GLU A 349 67.36 -35.56 -49.40
C GLU A 349 68.22 -36.29 -50.45
N VAL A 350 67.95 -36.02 -51.72
CA VAL A 350 68.60 -36.69 -52.87
C VAL A 350 70.11 -36.47 -52.93
N ALA A 351 70.62 -35.35 -52.40
CA ALA A 351 72.04 -35.01 -52.43
C ALA A 351 72.91 -35.97 -51.60
N GLU A 352 72.34 -36.63 -50.58
CA GLU A 352 73.06 -37.55 -49.69
C GLU A 352 72.76 -39.03 -49.95
N ASP A 353 72.09 -39.37 -51.06
CA ASP A 353 71.60 -40.72 -51.40
C ASP A 353 72.61 -41.85 -51.13
N GLU A 354 73.82 -41.75 -51.67
CA GLU A 354 74.83 -42.82 -51.55
C GLU A 354 75.27 -43.03 -50.09
N ARG A 355 75.27 -41.95 -49.29
CA ARG A 355 75.58 -42.01 -47.86
C ARG A 355 74.40 -42.58 -47.06
N SER A 356 73.18 -42.15 -47.39
CA SER A 356 71.93 -42.61 -46.78
C SER A 356 71.69 -44.10 -47.02
N PHE A 357 71.87 -44.58 -48.26
CA PHE A 357 71.72 -45.99 -48.60
C PHE A 357 72.78 -46.87 -47.93
N GLY A 358 74.03 -46.39 -47.85
CA GLY A 358 75.09 -47.08 -47.11
C GLY A 358 74.82 -47.21 -45.60
N ARG A 359 74.18 -46.21 -44.99
CA ARG A 359 73.77 -46.26 -43.57
C ARG A 359 72.62 -47.22 -43.33
N ILE A 360 71.61 -47.20 -44.19
CA ILE A 360 70.47 -48.13 -44.12
C ILE A 360 71.00 -49.56 -44.28
N ALA A 361 71.82 -49.83 -45.31
CA ALA A 361 72.41 -51.14 -45.58
C ALA A 361 73.22 -51.70 -44.39
N ARG A 362 74.03 -50.87 -43.73
CA ARG A 362 74.79 -51.29 -42.53
C ARG A 362 73.90 -51.66 -41.35
N LYS A 363 72.72 -51.06 -41.23
CA LYS A 363 71.78 -51.30 -40.15
C LYS A 363 70.87 -52.51 -40.43
N THR A 364 70.39 -52.65 -41.65
CA THR A 364 69.47 -53.73 -42.05
C THR A 364 70.17 -55.00 -42.51
N GLY A 365 71.45 -54.93 -42.87
CA GLY A 365 72.21 -56.05 -43.46
C GLY A 365 71.90 -56.31 -44.94
N MET A 366 71.07 -55.48 -45.57
CA MET A 366 70.72 -55.57 -46.99
C MET A 366 71.78 -54.92 -47.89
N GLU A 367 71.82 -55.30 -49.17
CA GLU A 367 72.75 -54.70 -50.12
C GLU A 367 72.36 -53.24 -50.41
N ALA A 368 73.34 -52.32 -50.34
CA ALA A 368 73.11 -50.90 -50.60
C ALA A 368 72.54 -50.65 -52.02
N GLY A 369 72.94 -51.46 -53.00
CA GLY A 369 72.40 -51.40 -54.36
C GLY A 369 70.92 -51.74 -54.44
N GLU A 370 70.44 -52.67 -53.61
CA GLU A 370 69.03 -53.06 -53.56
C GLU A 370 68.16 -51.94 -52.93
N ILE A 371 68.64 -51.33 -51.86
CA ILE A 371 67.99 -50.19 -51.20
C ILE A 371 67.94 -48.99 -52.15
N ALA A 372 69.05 -48.71 -52.86
CA ALA A 372 69.13 -47.63 -53.83
C ALA A 372 68.14 -47.83 -54.99
N ALA A 373 68.05 -49.04 -55.54
CA ALA A 373 67.09 -49.37 -56.58
C ALA A 373 65.65 -49.19 -56.11
N PHE A 374 65.34 -49.63 -54.90
CA PHE A 374 64.01 -49.51 -54.31
C PHE A 374 63.59 -48.05 -54.07
N ILE A 375 64.44 -47.25 -53.42
CA ILE A 375 64.10 -45.84 -53.14
C ILE A 375 63.96 -45.04 -54.44
N ARG A 376 64.81 -45.31 -55.43
CA ARG A 376 64.70 -44.71 -56.78
C ARG A 376 63.44 -45.14 -57.52
N GLU A 377 62.90 -46.34 -57.25
CA GLU A 377 61.62 -46.81 -57.79
C GLU A 377 60.40 -46.14 -57.11
N VAL A 378 60.45 -45.94 -55.79
CA VAL A 378 59.34 -45.37 -55.01
C VAL A 378 59.20 -43.86 -55.21
N ARG A 379 60.30 -43.11 -55.30
CA ARG A 379 60.26 -41.63 -55.41
C ARG A 379 59.39 -41.11 -56.57
N PRO A 380 59.44 -41.65 -57.80
CA PRO A 380 58.55 -41.24 -58.88
C PRO A 380 57.06 -41.48 -58.59
N VAL A 381 56.71 -42.48 -57.78
CA VAL A 381 55.33 -42.74 -57.37
C VAL A 381 54.86 -41.72 -56.34
N VAL A 382 55.75 -41.34 -55.41
CA VAL A 382 55.46 -40.38 -54.33
C VAL A 382 55.41 -38.94 -54.84
N TYR A 383 56.38 -38.50 -55.63
CA TYR A 383 56.51 -37.11 -56.07
C TYR A 383 56.06 -36.87 -57.52
N GLY A 384 56.14 -37.90 -58.38
CA GLY A 384 55.90 -37.78 -59.82
C GLY A 384 54.46 -38.03 -60.28
N GLY A 385 53.52 -38.31 -59.37
CA GLY A 385 52.09 -38.45 -59.70
C GLY A 385 51.73 -39.70 -60.51
N ARG A 386 52.60 -40.71 -60.54
CA ARG A 386 52.35 -41.98 -61.25
C ARG A 386 51.26 -42.78 -60.54
N SER A 387 50.18 -43.13 -61.25
CA SER A 387 49.19 -44.10 -60.77
C SER A 387 49.79 -45.51 -60.75
N ILE A 388 49.57 -46.25 -59.68
CA ILE A 388 50.08 -47.61 -59.50
C ILE A 388 48.94 -48.62 -59.34
N SER A 389 49.20 -49.87 -59.71
CA SER A 389 48.27 -50.97 -59.48
C SER A 389 48.27 -51.43 -58.01
N GLU A 390 47.22 -52.15 -57.59
CA GLU A 390 47.13 -52.68 -56.23
C GLU A 390 48.29 -53.62 -55.88
N LYS A 391 48.73 -54.44 -56.84
CA LYS A 391 49.85 -55.37 -56.67
C LYS A 391 51.17 -54.63 -56.48
N GLU A 392 51.40 -53.57 -57.25
CA GLU A 392 52.59 -52.72 -57.10
C GLU A 392 52.58 -51.99 -55.77
N MET A 393 51.43 -51.42 -55.36
CA MET A 393 51.26 -50.79 -54.04
C MET A 393 51.64 -51.75 -52.91
N LYS A 394 51.07 -52.97 -52.91
CA LYS A 394 51.37 -53.97 -51.88
C LYS A 394 52.86 -54.27 -51.83
N ARG A 395 53.48 -54.55 -52.99
CA ARG A 395 54.91 -54.80 -53.09
C ARG A 395 55.77 -53.65 -52.52
N LEU A 396 55.43 -52.40 -52.83
CA LEU A 396 56.18 -51.24 -52.33
C LEU A 396 55.98 -51.05 -50.82
N VAL A 397 54.76 -51.23 -50.31
CA VAL A 397 54.44 -51.14 -48.87
C VAL A 397 55.11 -52.26 -48.09
N ASP A 398 55.06 -53.49 -48.59
CA ASP A 398 55.65 -54.65 -47.94
C ASP A 398 57.18 -54.51 -47.88
N LYS A 399 57.81 -54.03 -48.95
CA LYS A 399 59.25 -53.78 -48.97
C LYS A 399 59.66 -52.62 -48.04
N MET A 400 58.84 -51.57 -47.89
CA MET A 400 59.04 -50.55 -46.86
C MET A 400 58.93 -51.12 -45.43
N ASN A 401 57.96 -52.01 -45.19
CA ASN A 401 57.78 -52.66 -43.90
C ASN A 401 58.94 -53.62 -43.58
N GLU A 402 59.40 -54.38 -44.57
CA GLU A 402 60.55 -55.28 -44.44
C GLU A 402 61.79 -54.50 -44.02
N ILE A 403 62.09 -53.38 -44.69
CA ILE A 403 63.21 -52.52 -44.32
C ILE A 403 63.06 -51.97 -42.89
N ILE A 404 61.86 -51.51 -42.48
CA ILE A 404 61.62 -51.03 -41.10
C ILE A 404 61.80 -52.15 -40.08
N ASN A 405 61.30 -53.36 -40.35
CA ASN A 405 61.38 -54.47 -39.39
C ASN A 405 62.81 -54.97 -39.16
N HIS A 406 63.73 -54.68 -40.10
CA HIS A 406 65.15 -55.00 -40.00
C HIS A 406 65.98 -53.89 -39.33
N ILE A 407 65.37 -52.76 -38.96
CA ILE A 407 65.98 -51.65 -38.21
C ILE A 407 65.72 -51.85 -36.73
#